data_AF-A0A0C9SZV3-F1
#
_entry.id   AF-A0A0C9SZV3-F1
#
_cell.length_a   1.000
_cell.length_b   1.000
_cell.length_c   1.000
_cell.angle_alpha   90.00
_cell.angle_beta   90.00
_cell.angle_gamma   90.00
#
_symmetry.space_group_name_H-M   'P 1'
#
loop_
_entity.id
_entity.type
_entity.pdbx_description
1 polymer ?
#
loop_
_entity_poly.entity_id
_entity_poly.type
_entity_poly.pdbx_seq_one_letter_code
_entity_poly.pdbx_strand_id
1 'polypeptide(L)'
;MFLFSSTYQDVASLACLPHCTSGQTFFYPAFNASRSEDAVKFAHEFGEVLGMPIMLEAVMCVHASKGLRMASFHGNFFVRSTDLLATPAVPTDPSYCIKIQIEDTLTAPFVVVQTAVLHTTCYGECQIRVVTLALPTTSSLSEVFTSADQVAIVTLLANKAIERSLMHFLLLALLTSLPSQTLVPYIYPTFYSLHNMPPKAGMVGENGVIMPTPLPLTSEHLERHGLFLIEDGQMVFLWISRDAVPQLVMDVFNLPNYELLRGGKPTLPVLDNPFSQRVNAIIQKTHEMRRGVYYPHLYVVKEDGEPPLRLSADSICHRHLCKSLKVAYPATILMDLY
;
A
#
# COMPACT_ATOMS: atom_id res chain seq x y z
N MET A 1 5.51 -9.60 -13.37
CA MET A 1 4.62 -9.72 -14.55
C MET A 1 3.93 -8.39 -14.76
N PHE A 2 4.04 -7.81 -15.96
CA PHE A 2 3.41 -6.53 -16.30
C PHE A 2 2.23 -6.81 -17.24
N LEU A 3 1.04 -6.39 -16.85
CA LEU A 3 -0.20 -6.64 -17.57
C LEU A 3 -0.82 -5.32 -18.03
N PHE A 4 -1.09 -5.21 -19.33
CA PHE A 4 -1.70 -4.04 -19.95
C PHE A 4 -2.99 -4.48 -20.63
N SER A 5 -4.12 -3.91 -20.24
CA SER A 5 -5.38 -4.19 -20.92
C SER A 5 -6.40 -3.07 -20.74
N SER A 6 -7.06 -2.71 -21.84
CA SER A 6 -8.26 -1.84 -21.83
C SER A 6 -9.56 -2.62 -21.67
N THR A 7 -9.50 -3.95 -21.82
CA THR A 7 -10.63 -4.86 -21.64
C THR A 7 -10.37 -5.78 -20.45
N TYR A 8 -11.36 -6.60 -20.09
CA TYR A 8 -11.17 -7.60 -19.05
C TYR A 8 -9.98 -8.50 -19.39
N GLN A 9 -9.05 -8.60 -18.45
CA GLN A 9 -7.98 -9.57 -18.46
C GLN A 9 -8.10 -10.35 -17.16
N ASP A 10 -7.97 -11.67 -17.24
CA ASP A 10 -8.06 -12.55 -16.07
C ASP A 10 -6.77 -12.44 -15.21
N VAL A 11 -6.53 -11.26 -14.65
CA VAL A 11 -5.42 -10.95 -13.74
C VAL A 11 -5.43 -11.92 -12.57
N ALA A 12 -6.62 -12.33 -12.16
CA ALA A 12 -6.86 -13.30 -11.13
C ALA A 12 -6.10 -14.61 -11.38
N SER A 13 -6.35 -15.27 -12.51
CA SER A 13 -5.66 -16.51 -12.85
C SER A 13 -4.18 -16.29 -13.19
N LEU A 14 -3.84 -15.18 -13.86
CA LEU A 14 -2.47 -14.88 -14.25
C LEU A 14 -1.55 -14.59 -13.04
N ALA A 15 -2.08 -13.98 -11.99
CA ALA A 15 -1.32 -13.62 -10.80
C ALA A 15 -0.81 -14.83 -10.00
N CYS A 16 -1.40 -16.02 -10.20
CA CYS A 16 -0.90 -17.27 -9.63
C CYS A 16 0.55 -17.56 -10.03
N LEU A 17 0.97 -17.14 -11.23
CA LEU A 17 2.34 -17.36 -11.71
C LEU A 17 3.38 -16.59 -10.88
N PRO A 18 3.30 -15.25 -10.72
CA PRO A 18 4.19 -14.54 -9.80
C PRO A 18 4.03 -14.98 -8.34
N HIS A 19 2.81 -15.31 -7.90
CA HIS A 19 2.56 -15.76 -6.53
C HIS A 19 3.38 -17.01 -6.18
N CYS A 20 3.35 -18.04 -7.03
CA CYS A 20 4.09 -19.28 -6.81
C CYS A 20 5.60 -19.16 -7.12
N THR A 21 6.02 -18.14 -7.87
CA THR A 21 7.44 -17.95 -8.26
C THR A 21 8.15 -16.85 -7.49
N SER A 22 7.51 -16.28 -6.45
CA SER A 22 8.03 -15.16 -5.64
C SER A 22 8.18 -13.82 -6.38
N GLY A 23 7.56 -13.71 -7.56
CA GLY A 23 7.48 -12.47 -8.31
C GLY A 23 6.33 -11.56 -7.84
N GLN A 24 6.14 -10.46 -8.56
CA GLN A 24 5.01 -9.53 -8.38
C GLN A 24 4.21 -9.36 -9.68
N THR A 25 2.95 -8.93 -9.55
CA THR A 25 2.07 -8.60 -10.67
C THR A 25 1.77 -7.10 -10.67
N PHE A 26 2.12 -6.43 -11.76
CA PHE A 26 1.78 -5.02 -12.01
C PHE A 26 0.68 -4.97 -13.06
N PHE A 27 -0.43 -4.32 -12.75
CA PHE A 27 -1.58 -4.20 -13.64
C PHE A 27 -1.86 -2.75 -14.00
N TYR A 28 -1.89 -2.46 -15.31
CA TYR A 28 -2.14 -1.14 -15.88
C TYR A 28 -3.46 -1.15 -16.65
N PRO A 29 -4.58 -0.82 -15.99
CA PRO A 29 -5.88 -0.78 -16.64
C PRO A 29 -5.96 0.37 -17.65
N ALA A 30 -6.53 0.09 -18.81
CA ALA A 30 -6.70 1.03 -19.92
C ALA A 30 -5.42 1.80 -20.28
N PHE A 31 -4.27 1.12 -20.22
CA PHE A 31 -2.96 1.69 -20.57
C PHE A 31 -2.95 2.21 -22.00
N ASN A 32 -2.48 3.44 -22.17
CA ASN A 32 -2.29 4.05 -23.47
C ASN A 32 -0.95 4.79 -23.52
N ALA A 33 0.00 4.31 -24.31
CA ALA A 33 1.34 4.90 -24.43
C ALA A 33 1.33 6.33 -25.01
N SER A 34 0.27 6.74 -25.72
CA SER A 34 0.13 8.13 -26.18
C SER A 34 -0.18 9.12 -25.05
N ARG A 35 -0.62 8.61 -23.89
CA ARG A 35 -0.87 9.40 -22.69
C ARG A 35 0.41 9.44 -21.85
N SER A 36 0.96 10.64 -21.68
CA SER A 36 2.23 10.85 -20.97
C SER A 36 2.20 10.30 -19.55
N GLU A 37 1.07 10.42 -18.85
CA GLU A 37 0.93 9.98 -17.46
C GLU A 37 1.12 8.47 -17.35
N ASP A 38 0.45 7.70 -18.21
CA ASP A 38 0.56 6.24 -18.25
C ASP A 38 1.99 5.81 -18.58
N ALA A 39 2.61 6.48 -19.56
CA ALA A 39 3.98 6.21 -19.97
C ALA A 39 4.98 6.49 -18.84
N VAL A 40 4.82 7.59 -18.09
CA VAL A 40 5.69 7.95 -16.95
C VAL A 40 5.56 6.93 -15.82
N LYS A 41 4.33 6.55 -15.43
CA LYS A 41 4.12 5.52 -14.40
C LYS A 41 4.79 4.21 -14.79
N PHE A 42 4.52 3.73 -16.00
CA PHE A 42 5.10 2.47 -16.45
C PHE A 42 6.63 2.56 -16.54
N ALA A 43 7.18 3.63 -17.12
CA ALA A 43 8.63 3.80 -17.24
C ALA A 43 9.32 3.84 -15.87
N HIS A 44 8.72 4.52 -14.88
CA HIS A 44 9.23 4.56 -13.51
C HIS A 44 9.18 3.16 -12.88
N GLU A 45 8.00 2.55 -12.80
CA GLU A 45 7.81 1.25 -12.14
C GLU A 45 8.65 0.15 -12.82
N PHE A 46 8.70 0.13 -14.15
CA PHE A 46 9.52 -0.81 -14.91
C PHE A 46 11.02 -0.55 -14.72
N GLY A 47 11.44 0.72 -14.72
CA GLY A 47 12.83 1.12 -14.47
C GLY A 47 13.33 0.67 -13.10
N GLU A 48 12.54 0.92 -12.06
CA GLU A 48 12.84 0.48 -10.68
C GLU A 48 12.90 -1.04 -10.59
N VAL A 49 11.99 -1.77 -11.26
CA VAL A 49 12.02 -3.25 -11.28
C VAL A 49 13.24 -3.82 -11.99
N LEU A 50 13.72 -3.17 -13.05
CA LEU A 50 14.95 -3.60 -13.73
C LEU A 50 16.20 -3.19 -12.98
N GLY A 51 16.16 -2.08 -12.25
CA GLY A 51 17.29 -1.56 -11.47
C GLY A 51 17.46 -2.21 -10.10
N MET A 52 16.41 -2.85 -9.56
CA MET A 52 16.47 -3.41 -8.22
C MET A 52 17.47 -4.58 -8.12
N PRO A 53 18.25 -4.65 -7.03
CA PRO A 53 18.99 -5.86 -6.69
C PRO A 53 18.03 -7.03 -6.48
N ILE A 54 18.42 -8.21 -6.95
CA ILE A 54 17.64 -9.44 -6.85
C ILE A 54 18.42 -10.52 -6.12
N MET A 55 17.73 -11.31 -5.31
CA MET A 55 18.27 -12.51 -4.69
C MET A 55 17.76 -13.74 -5.44
N LEU A 56 18.66 -14.64 -5.83
CA LEU A 56 18.38 -15.82 -6.63
C LEU A 56 18.45 -17.08 -5.79
N GLU A 57 17.68 -18.09 -6.19
CA GLU A 57 17.66 -19.44 -5.60
C GLU A 57 17.45 -19.42 -4.08
N ALA A 58 16.70 -18.42 -3.61
CA ALA A 58 16.57 -18.18 -2.19
C ALA A 58 15.67 -19.22 -1.53
N VAL A 59 16.03 -19.58 -0.31
CA VAL A 59 15.26 -20.48 0.55
C VAL A 59 15.17 -19.83 1.92
N MET A 60 13.94 -19.63 2.37
CA MET A 60 13.63 -19.08 3.68
C MET A 60 13.16 -20.19 4.61
N CYS A 61 13.76 -20.27 5.79
CA CYS A 61 13.32 -21.13 6.87
C CYS A 61 13.06 -20.29 8.13
N VAL A 62 11.98 -20.60 8.84
CA VAL A 62 11.69 -19.97 10.13
C VAL A 62 11.74 -21.03 11.20
N HIS A 63 12.49 -20.74 12.27
CA HIS A 63 12.59 -21.55 13.46
C HIS A 63 12.06 -20.77 14.65
N ALA A 64 11.45 -21.46 15.60
CA ALA A 64 10.94 -20.87 16.82
C ALA A 64 11.33 -21.72 18.02
N SER A 65 11.31 -21.11 19.20
CA SER A 65 11.52 -21.82 20.46
C SER A 65 10.47 -22.91 20.68
N LYS A 66 10.83 -23.93 21.46
CA LYS A 66 9.95 -25.06 21.76
C LYS A 66 8.59 -24.58 22.28
N GLY A 67 7.51 -25.19 21.78
CA GLY A 67 6.13 -24.85 22.12
C GLY A 67 5.47 -23.86 21.15
N LEU A 68 6.22 -23.34 20.17
CA LEU A 68 5.70 -22.55 19.06
C LEU A 68 5.72 -23.36 17.77
N ARG A 69 4.65 -23.26 16.99
CA ARG A 69 4.53 -23.83 15.65
C ARG A 69 4.11 -22.78 14.63
N MET A 70 4.69 -22.83 13.44
CA MET A 70 4.32 -21.99 12.31
C MET A 70 3.05 -22.58 11.68
N ALA A 71 1.93 -21.88 11.79
CA ALA A 71 0.62 -22.40 11.45
C ALA A 71 0.21 -22.10 10.00
N SER A 72 0.52 -20.90 9.50
CA SER A 72 0.27 -20.53 8.10
C SER A 72 1.24 -19.44 7.65
N PHE A 73 1.58 -19.46 6.36
CA PHE A 73 2.47 -18.51 5.71
C PHE A 73 1.67 -17.76 4.65
N HIS A 74 1.86 -16.45 4.54
CA HIS A 74 1.19 -15.60 3.57
C HIS A 74 2.25 -14.72 2.88
N GLY A 75 2.14 -14.60 1.55
CA GLY A 75 3.09 -13.88 0.70
C GLY A 75 3.33 -14.64 -0.61
N ASN A 76 4.23 -14.13 -1.46
CA ASN A 76 4.56 -14.77 -2.74
C ASN A 76 5.79 -15.67 -2.55
N PHE A 77 5.56 -16.98 -2.52
CA PHE A 77 6.59 -18.01 -2.39
C PHE A 77 6.01 -19.37 -2.78
N PHE A 78 6.89 -20.37 -2.88
CA PHE A 78 6.49 -21.77 -3.01
C PHE A 78 6.75 -22.51 -1.70
N VAL A 79 5.70 -23.05 -1.08
CA VAL A 79 5.85 -23.87 0.13
C VAL A 79 6.40 -25.25 -0.26
N ARG A 80 7.62 -25.56 0.18
CA ARG A 80 8.29 -26.84 -0.12
C ARG A 80 8.06 -27.88 0.99
N SER A 81 8.09 -27.44 2.24
CA SER A 81 7.75 -28.24 3.42
C SER A 81 7.09 -27.35 4.49
N THR A 82 6.80 -27.88 5.68
CA THR A 82 6.10 -27.15 6.75
C THR A 82 6.75 -25.84 7.15
N ASP A 83 8.10 -25.78 7.11
CA ASP A 83 8.85 -24.62 7.61
C ASP A 83 9.85 -24.08 6.58
N LEU A 84 9.82 -24.62 5.35
CA LEU A 84 10.75 -24.27 4.27
C LEU A 84 10.00 -23.65 3.09
N LEU A 85 10.28 -22.38 2.83
CA LEU A 85 9.74 -21.62 1.71
C LEU A 85 10.82 -21.50 0.63
N ALA A 86 10.51 -21.98 -0.57
CA ALA A 86 11.35 -21.77 -1.74
C ALA A 86 10.94 -20.48 -2.43
N THR A 87 11.93 -19.63 -2.67
CA THR A 87 11.73 -18.33 -3.32
C THR A 87 12.74 -18.17 -4.45
N PRO A 88 12.42 -18.61 -5.68
CA PRO A 88 13.37 -18.67 -6.79
C PRO A 88 14.03 -17.33 -7.11
N ALA A 89 13.28 -16.25 -6.99
CA ALA A 89 13.70 -14.88 -7.25
C ALA A 89 13.00 -13.95 -6.25
N VAL A 90 13.76 -13.35 -5.34
CA VAL A 90 13.22 -12.46 -4.30
C VAL A 90 13.57 -11.01 -4.65
N PRO A 91 12.58 -10.14 -4.86
CA PRO A 91 12.81 -8.70 -5.01
C PRO A 91 13.28 -8.11 -3.67
N THR A 92 13.65 -6.83 -3.66
CA THR A 92 14.16 -6.17 -2.43
C THR A 92 13.05 -5.84 -1.42
N ASP A 93 11.82 -5.56 -1.88
CA ASP A 93 10.72 -5.10 -1.01
C ASP A 93 9.50 -6.06 -0.86
N PRO A 94 9.64 -7.39 -0.79
CA PRO A 94 8.50 -8.26 -0.50
C PRO A 94 8.21 -8.31 1.01
N SER A 95 6.93 -8.35 1.35
CA SER A 95 6.48 -8.66 2.71
C SER A 95 6.01 -10.09 2.83
N TYR A 96 6.28 -10.70 3.98
CA TYR A 96 5.85 -12.05 4.33
C TYR A 96 5.19 -12.04 5.71
N CYS A 97 4.06 -12.72 5.84
CA CYS A 97 3.31 -12.79 7.09
C CYS A 97 3.16 -14.23 7.54
N ILE A 98 3.64 -14.54 8.75
CA ILE A 98 3.63 -15.89 9.29
C ILE A 98 2.79 -15.91 10.56
N LYS A 99 1.75 -16.74 10.57
CA LYS A 99 0.93 -16.96 11.75
C LYS A 99 1.61 -18.00 12.63
N ILE A 100 1.95 -17.62 13.85
CA ILE A 100 2.53 -18.53 14.85
C ILE A 100 1.42 -18.98 15.80
N GLN A 101 1.43 -20.26 16.17
CA GLN A 101 0.52 -20.86 17.14
C GLN A 101 1.31 -21.40 18.33
N ILE A 102 0.80 -21.15 19.54
CA ILE A 102 1.33 -21.74 20.77
C ILE A 102 0.67 -23.11 20.94
N GLU A 103 1.47 -24.17 20.94
CA GLU A 103 1.00 -25.55 21.12
C GLU A 103 1.18 -26.02 22.56
N ASP A 104 2.35 -25.73 23.14
CA ASP A 104 2.69 -26.10 24.51
C ASP A 104 2.71 -24.87 25.42
N THR A 105 2.50 -25.08 26.72
CA THR A 105 2.64 -24.01 27.71
C THR A 105 4.10 -23.54 27.78
N LEU A 106 4.31 -22.25 27.49
CA LEU A 106 5.63 -21.63 27.51
C LEU A 106 6.11 -21.45 28.95
N THR A 107 7.23 -22.11 29.31
CA THR A 107 7.83 -22.03 30.65
C THR A 107 9.05 -21.11 30.72
N ALA A 108 9.69 -20.84 29.58
CA ALA A 108 10.83 -19.96 29.49
C ALA A 108 10.41 -18.48 29.58
N PRO A 109 11.23 -17.59 30.18
CA PRO A 109 10.92 -16.16 30.31
C PRO A 109 10.98 -15.39 28.98
N PHE A 110 11.60 -15.97 27.96
CA PHE A 110 11.64 -15.42 26.61
C PHE A 110 11.46 -16.54 25.59
N VAL A 111 10.87 -16.20 24.45
CA VAL A 111 10.82 -17.01 23.25
C VAL A 111 11.58 -16.32 22.13
N VAL A 112 12.26 -17.11 21.33
CA VAL A 112 13.04 -16.63 20.18
C VAL A 112 12.42 -17.17 18.90
N VAL A 113 12.26 -16.28 17.92
CA VAL A 113 11.93 -16.60 16.54
C VAL A 113 13.12 -16.20 15.68
N GLN A 114 13.59 -17.12 14.84
CA GLN A 114 14.73 -16.91 13.97
C GLN A 114 14.36 -17.24 12.53
N THR A 115 14.51 -16.25 11.66
CA THR A 115 14.31 -16.38 10.22
C THR A 115 15.68 -16.44 9.55
N ALA A 116 15.93 -17.48 8.76
CA ALA A 116 17.15 -17.65 7.99
C ALA A 116 16.80 -17.68 6.49
N VAL A 117 17.46 -16.82 5.71
CA VAL A 117 17.32 -16.74 4.25
C VAL A 117 18.68 -17.05 3.63
N LEU A 118 18.79 -18.25 3.07
CA LEU A 118 19.90 -18.64 2.21
C LEU A 118 19.59 -18.11 0.81
N HIS A 119 20.51 -17.36 0.19
CA HIS A 119 20.30 -16.85 -1.16
C HIS A 119 21.63 -16.62 -1.89
N THR A 120 21.56 -16.55 -3.21
CA THR A 120 22.67 -16.11 -4.05
C THR A 120 22.41 -14.66 -4.47
N THR A 121 23.37 -13.77 -4.21
CA THR A 121 23.29 -12.36 -4.61
C THR A 121 23.43 -12.23 -6.13
N CYS A 122 23.02 -11.08 -6.69
CA CYS A 122 23.23 -10.78 -8.10
C CYS A 122 24.72 -10.70 -8.52
N TYR A 123 25.64 -10.67 -7.56
CA TYR A 123 27.09 -10.72 -7.77
C TYR A 123 27.66 -12.14 -7.77
N GLY A 124 26.83 -13.17 -7.55
CA GLY A 124 27.24 -14.57 -7.54
C GLY A 124 27.76 -15.07 -6.18
N GLU A 125 27.52 -14.33 -5.09
CA GLU A 125 27.90 -14.76 -3.74
C GLU A 125 26.75 -15.49 -3.06
N CYS A 126 27.05 -16.66 -2.47
CA CYS A 126 26.10 -17.38 -1.64
C CYS A 126 26.18 -16.85 -0.20
N GLN A 127 25.09 -16.26 0.28
CA GLN A 127 25.00 -15.63 1.59
C GLN A 127 23.83 -16.19 2.39
N ILE A 128 23.98 -16.19 3.72
CA ILE A 128 22.90 -16.52 4.66
C ILE A 128 22.61 -15.27 5.48
N ARG A 129 21.38 -14.74 5.36
CA ARG A 129 20.88 -13.68 6.22
C ARG A 129 20.07 -14.29 7.35
N VAL A 130 20.39 -13.93 8.59
CA VAL A 130 19.68 -14.43 9.77
C VAL A 130 19.14 -13.26 10.57
N VAL A 131 17.84 -13.30 10.88
CA VAL A 131 17.17 -12.33 11.74
C VAL A 131 16.60 -13.06 12.93
N THR A 132 16.92 -12.56 14.12
CA THR A 132 16.56 -13.20 15.40
C THR A 132 15.79 -12.18 16.24
N LEU A 133 14.55 -12.52 16.61
CA LEU A 133 13.70 -11.74 17.50
C LEU A 133 13.48 -12.51 18.79
N ALA A 134 13.79 -11.88 19.92
CA ALA A 134 13.49 -12.40 21.24
C ALA A 134 12.34 -11.60 21.86
N LEU A 135 11.34 -12.29 22.38
CA LEU A 135 10.14 -11.70 22.98
C LEU A 135 9.94 -12.24 24.39
N PRO A 136 9.61 -11.38 25.37
CA PRO A 136 9.31 -11.84 26.72
C PRO A 136 7.99 -12.62 26.73
N THR A 137 7.93 -13.66 27.57
CA THR A 137 6.67 -14.36 27.85
C THR A 137 5.98 -13.70 29.04
N THR A 138 4.65 -13.69 29.02
CA THR A 138 3.84 -13.15 30.11
C THR A 138 2.60 -14.01 30.30
N SER A 139 2.15 -14.11 31.55
CA SER A 139 0.86 -14.69 31.92
C SER A 139 -0.23 -13.62 32.13
N SER A 140 0.16 -12.34 32.11
CA SER A 140 -0.75 -11.21 32.32
C SER A 140 -1.35 -10.75 30.99
N LEU A 141 -2.68 -10.81 30.89
CA LEU A 141 -3.39 -10.36 29.70
C LEU A 141 -3.19 -8.85 29.43
N SER A 142 -3.07 -8.04 30.48
CA SER A 142 -2.87 -6.59 30.36
C SER A 142 -1.54 -6.24 29.68
N GLU A 143 -0.48 -6.99 29.97
CA GLU A 143 0.83 -6.80 29.33
C GLU A 143 0.76 -7.16 27.84
N VAL A 144 0.07 -8.24 27.49
CA VAL A 144 -0.15 -8.63 26.09
C VAL A 144 -0.83 -7.52 25.28
N PHE A 145 -1.89 -6.90 25.83
CA PHE A 145 -2.57 -5.80 25.14
C PHE A 145 -1.72 -4.54 25.04
N THR A 146 -0.88 -4.27 26.04
CA THR A 146 -0.01 -3.09 26.06
C THR A 146 1.14 -3.24 25.04
N SER A 147 1.63 -4.46 24.84
CA SER A 147 2.70 -4.76 23.87
C SER A 147 2.19 -5.10 22.46
N ALA A 148 0.89 -5.01 22.21
CA ALA A 148 0.31 -5.42 20.93
C ALA A 148 0.66 -4.42 19.81
N ASP A 149 1.34 -4.91 18.77
CA ASP A 149 1.59 -4.13 17.56
C ASP A 149 0.35 -4.12 16.66
N GLN A 150 -0.33 -2.97 16.63
CA GLN A 150 -1.53 -2.77 15.83
C GLN A 150 -1.28 -2.91 14.32
N VAL A 151 -0.11 -2.51 13.81
CA VAL A 151 0.22 -2.57 12.37
C VAL A 151 0.43 -4.02 11.95
N ALA A 152 1.18 -4.78 12.76
CA ALA A 152 1.37 -6.22 12.56
C ALA A 152 0.04 -6.99 12.57
N ILE A 153 -0.83 -6.70 13.54
CA ILE A 153 -2.15 -7.34 13.67
C ILE A 153 -3.02 -7.05 12.45
N VAL A 154 -3.11 -5.78 12.03
CA VAL A 154 -3.89 -5.39 10.85
C VAL A 154 -3.34 -6.04 9.59
N THR A 155 -2.02 -6.13 9.44
CA THR A 155 -1.36 -6.74 8.29
C THR A 155 -1.66 -8.23 8.18
N LEU A 156 -1.60 -8.98 9.29
CA LEU A 156 -1.98 -10.39 9.28
C LEU A 156 -3.47 -10.57 8.99
N LEU A 157 -4.33 -9.79 9.65
CA LEU A 157 -5.77 -9.89 9.45
C LEU A 157 -6.17 -9.57 8.02
N ALA A 158 -5.52 -8.60 7.37
CA ALA A 158 -5.69 -8.30 5.96
C ALA A 158 -5.31 -9.49 5.08
N ASN A 159 -4.12 -10.08 5.29
CA ASN A 159 -3.68 -11.28 4.56
C ASN A 159 -4.67 -12.44 4.71
N LYS A 160 -5.13 -12.72 5.94
CA LYS A 160 -6.12 -13.76 6.23
C LYS A 160 -7.49 -13.47 5.63
N ALA A 161 -7.89 -12.20 5.56
CA ALA A 161 -9.14 -11.80 4.93
C ALA A 161 -9.09 -12.00 3.41
N ILE A 162 -7.93 -11.73 2.79
CA ILE A 162 -7.70 -11.95 1.35
C ILE A 162 -7.84 -13.44 1.02
N GLU A 163 -7.20 -14.33 1.79
CA GLU A 163 -7.30 -15.79 1.58
C GLU A 163 -8.75 -16.31 1.68
N ARG A 164 -9.57 -15.69 2.53
CA ARG A 164 -10.96 -16.10 2.75
C ARG A 164 -11.95 -15.48 1.77
N SER A 165 -11.54 -14.46 1.02
CA SER A 165 -12.43 -13.74 0.11
C SER A 165 -12.67 -14.56 -1.17
N LEU A 166 -13.93 -14.63 -1.61
CA LEU A 166 -14.32 -15.26 -2.89
C LEU A 166 -13.77 -14.52 -4.11
N MET A 167 -13.43 -13.22 -3.97
CA MET A 167 -12.71 -12.40 -4.96
C MET A 167 -11.20 -12.55 -4.81
N HIS A 168 -10.77 -13.77 -4.45
CA HIS A 168 -9.46 -14.14 -3.97
C HIS A 168 -8.34 -13.48 -4.78
N PHE A 169 -8.42 -13.54 -6.10
CA PHE A 169 -7.22 -13.49 -6.91
C PHE A 169 -6.74 -12.08 -7.33
N LEU A 170 -7.62 -11.10 -7.55
CA LEU A 170 -7.16 -9.72 -7.88
C LEU A 170 -6.55 -9.04 -6.65
N LEU A 171 -7.17 -9.25 -5.48
CA LEU A 171 -6.72 -8.71 -4.21
C LEU A 171 -5.46 -9.44 -3.69
N LEU A 172 -5.37 -10.77 -3.92
CA LEU A 172 -4.18 -11.58 -3.65
C LEU A 172 -2.99 -11.15 -4.50
N ALA A 173 -3.20 -10.81 -5.77
CA ALA A 173 -2.13 -10.37 -6.66
C ALA A 173 -1.42 -9.11 -6.17
N LEU A 174 -2.16 -8.22 -5.51
CA LEU A 174 -1.74 -6.85 -5.25
C LEU A 174 -1.43 -6.56 -3.79
N LEU A 175 -2.02 -7.25 -2.81
CA LEU A 175 -1.93 -6.85 -1.40
C LEU A 175 -1.12 -7.79 -0.50
N THR A 176 -1.03 -9.08 -0.80
CA THR A 176 -0.39 -10.04 0.13
C THR A 176 1.12 -9.97 0.17
N SER A 177 1.74 -9.34 -0.82
CA SER A 177 3.18 -9.12 -0.90
C SER A 177 3.59 -7.68 -0.56
N LEU A 178 2.63 -6.79 -0.27
CA LEU A 178 2.95 -5.39 0.04
C LEU A 178 3.54 -5.27 1.45
N PRO A 179 4.62 -4.48 1.61
CA PRO A 179 5.10 -4.03 2.91
C PRO A 179 3.99 -3.33 3.71
N SER A 180 4.07 -3.46 5.03
CA SER A 180 3.11 -2.87 5.98
C SER A 180 2.96 -1.35 5.77
N GLN A 181 4.05 -0.69 5.37
CA GLN A 181 4.15 0.75 5.09
C GLN A 181 3.30 1.18 3.88
N THR A 182 3.08 0.28 2.92
CA THR A 182 2.24 0.53 1.73
C THR A 182 0.83 -0.05 1.92
N LEU A 183 0.71 -1.15 2.65
CA LEU A 183 -0.57 -1.79 2.94
C LEU A 183 -1.46 -0.95 3.88
N VAL A 184 -0.88 -0.31 4.90
CA VAL A 184 -1.66 0.52 5.86
C VAL A 184 -2.38 1.68 5.15
N PRO A 185 -1.72 2.51 4.32
CA PRO A 185 -2.39 3.51 3.49
C PRO A 185 -3.46 2.95 2.56
N TYR A 186 -3.28 1.73 2.07
CA TYR A 186 -4.28 1.08 1.22
C TYR A 186 -5.55 0.69 2.01
N ILE A 187 -5.38 0.25 3.26
CA ILE A 187 -6.49 -0.10 4.15
C ILE A 187 -7.18 1.17 4.67
N TYR A 188 -6.39 2.16 5.09
CA TYR A 188 -6.85 3.44 5.61
C TYR A 188 -6.13 4.60 4.89
N PRO A 189 -6.71 5.08 3.77
CA PRO A 189 -6.17 6.20 3.00
C PRO A 189 -5.95 7.47 3.83
N THR A 190 -4.99 8.27 3.41
CA THR A 190 -4.81 9.61 3.97
C THR A 190 -5.69 10.62 3.23
N PHE A 191 -6.30 11.53 3.98
CA PHE A 191 -7.24 12.51 3.43
C PHE A 191 -6.85 13.90 3.89
N TYR A 192 -6.74 14.85 2.96
CA TYR A 192 -6.34 16.22 3.22
C TYR A 192 -7.34 17.19 2.62
N SER A 193 -7.68 18.24 3.37
CA SER A 193 -8.33 19.43 2.82
C SER A 193 -7.29 20.37 2.23
N LEU A 194 -7.40 20.64 0.93
CA LEU A 194 -6.50 21.56 0.22
C LEU A 194 -7.06 22.97 0.13
N HIS A 195 -8.39 23.12 0.06
CA HIS A 195 -9.03 24.44 -0.06
C HIS A 195 -8.96 25.27 1.22
N ASN A 196 -8.93 24.62 2.40
CA ASN A 196 -8.78 25.27 3.71
C ASN A 196 -7.49 24.84 4.42
N MET A 197 -6.41 24.63 3.65
CA MET A 197 -5.14 24.19 4.24
C MET A 197 -4.46 25.33 5.03
N PRO A 198 -3.76 25.02 6.14
CA PRO A 198 -3.05 26.03 6.93
C PRO A 198 -2.09 26.86 6.07
N PRO A 199 -1.86 28.16 6.36
CA PRO A 199 -1.04 29.04 5.50
C PRO A 199 0.38 28.52 5.22
N LYS A 200 0.96 27.75 6.15
CA LYS A 200 2.30 27.15 6.01
C LYS A 200 2.31 25.85 5.18
N ALA A 201 1.16 25.20 5.00
CA ALA A 201 1.07 23.94 4.25
C ALA A 201 1.40 24.18 2.77
N GLY A 202 2.18 23.29 2.16
CA GLY A 202 2.70 23.42 0.79
C GLY A 202 3.88 24.37 0.63
N MET A 203 4.39 24.98 1.71
CA MET A 203 5.63 25.76 1.70
C MET A 203 6.83 24.87 2.09
N VAL A 204 8.03 25.27 1.68
CA VAL A 204 9.28 24.60 2.07
C VAL A 204 9.65 25.01 3.49
N GLY A 205 9.63 24.05 4.43
CA GLY A 205 10.14 24.19 5.79
C GLY A 205 11.54 23.59 5.94
N GLU A 206 12.01 23.47 7.19
CA GLU A 206 13.34 22.97 7.53
C GLU A 206 13.58 21.52 7.05
N ASN A 207 12.53 20.69 7.04
CA ASN A 207 12.59 19.28 6.65
C ASN A 207 11.91 19.00 5.29
N GLY A 208 11.80 20.02 4.44
CA GLY A 208 11.10 19.94 3.14
C GLY A 208 9.67 20.48 3.18
N VAL A 209 8.85 20.09 2.20
CA VAL A 209 7.47 20.62 2.06
C VAL A 209 6.61 20.23 3.26
N ILE A 210 5.94 21.22 3.86
CA ILE A 210 5.05 21.05 5.01
C ILE A 210 3.70 20.49 4.52
N MET A 211 3.30 19.32 4.99
CA MET A 211 2.02 18.70 4.63
C MET A 211 0.85 19.30 5.44
N PRO A 212 -0.38 19.35 4.87
CA PRO A 212 -1.58 19.66 5.65
C PRO A 212 -1.84 18.61 6.74
N THR A 213 -2.62 18.97 7.75
CA THR A 213 -3.06 18.00 8.77
C THR A 213 -4.04 17.00 8.13
N PRO A 214 -3.81 15.67 8.28
CA PRO A 214 -4.76 14.68 7.81
C PRO A 214 -6.12 14.83 8.50
N LEU A 215 -7.19 14.66 7.74
CA LEU A 215 -8.56 14.62 8.21
C LEU A 215 -9.05 13.17 8.34
N PRO A 216 -9.98 12.88 9.27
CA PRO A 216 -10.63 11.59 9.33
C PRO A 216 -11.36 11.23 8.03
N LEU A 217 -11.32 9.96 7.64
CA LEU A 217 -12.05 9.43 6.48
C LEU A 217 -13.56 9.35 6.74
N THR A 218 -14.24 10.48 6.62
CA THR A 218 -15.70 10.59 6.70
C THR A 218 -16.20 11.57 5.65
N SER A 219 -17.31 11.21 5.01
CA SER A 219 -18.05 12.09 4.10
C SER A 219 -18.50 13.41 4.76
N GLU A 220 -18.55 13.49 6.09
CA GLU A 220 -18.88 14.73 6.81
C GLU A 220 -17.86 15.85 6.58
N HIS A 221 -16.61 15.48 6.25
CA HIS A 221 -15.56 16.45 5.92
C HIS A 221 -15.50 16.79 4.43
N LEU A 222 -16.33 16.17 3.58
CA LEU A 222 -16.46 16.51 2.16
C LEU A 222 -17.41 17.70 1.99
N GLU A 223 -16.86 18.90 2.15
CA GLU A 223 -17.58 20.15 1.90
C GLU A 223 -17.95 20.30 0.43
N ARG A 224 -19.16 20.81 0.16
CA ARG A 224 -19.70 20.98 -1.21
C ARG A 224 -18.91 21.95 -2.08
N HIS A 225 -18.15 22.85 -1.46
CA HIS A 225 -17.30 23.83 -2.15
C HIS A 225 -15.81 23.53 -2.06
N GLY A 226 -15.45 22.31 -1.61
CA GLY A 226 -14.07 21.96 -1.27
C GLY A 226 -13.26 21.34 -2.40
N LEU A 227 -11.94 21.40 -2.20
CA LEU A 227 -10.92 20.62 -2.91
C LEU A 227 -10.17 19.77 -1.88
N PHE A 228 -10.02 18.48 -2.18
CA PHE A 228 -9.44 17.50 -1.28
C PHE A 228 -8.45 16.59 -1.99
N LEU A 229 -7.48 16.08 -1.24
CA LEU A 229 -6.54 15.07 -1.68
C LEU A 229 -6.81 13.79 -0.88
N ILE A 230 -7.10 12.69 -1.57
CA ILE A 230 -7.19 11.35 -0.97
C ILE A 230 -6.05 10.54 -1.56
N GLU A 231 -5.32 9.82 -0.72
CA GLU A 231 -4.19 9.02 -1.18
C GLU A 231 -4.16 7.67 -0.45
N ASP A 232 -4.09 6.58 -1.22
CA ASP A 232 -4.25 5.19 -0.74
C ASP A 232 -2.99 4.32 -0.92
N GLY A 233 -1.84 4.92 -1.18
CA GLY A 233 -0.58 4.23 -1.46
C GLY A 233 -0.39 3.80 -2.92
N GLN A 234 -1.47 3.62 -3.70
CA GLN A 234 -1.42 3.23 -5.11
C GLN A 234 -1.92 4.32 -6.06
N MET A 235 -2.81 5.18 -5.59
CA MET A 235 -3.46 6.25 -6.33
C MET A 235 -3.56 7.50 -5.46
N VAL A 236 -3.56 8.64 -6.12
CA VAL A 236 -3.82 9.95 -5.54
C VAL A 236 -5.06 10.51 -6.22
N PHE A 237 -6.12 10.75 -5.47
CA PHE A 237 -7.35 11.37 -5.97
C PHE A 237 -7.38 12.83 -5.53
N LEU A 238 -7.43 13.72 -6.51
CA LEU A 238 -7.75 15.13 -6.32
C LEU A 238 -9.26 15.29 -6.51
N TRP A 239 -10.00 15.25 -5.41
CA TRP A 239 -11.44 15.37 -5.39
C TRP A 239 -11.86 16.83 -5.39
N ILE A 240 -12.74 17.19 -6.32
CA ILE A 240 -13.37 18.50 -6.38
C ILE A 240 -14.88 18.38 -6.31
N SER A 241 -15.46 19.08 -5.34
CA SER A 241 -16.89 19.10 -5.12
C SER A 241 -17.61 19.99 -6.15
N ARG A 242 -18.89 19.73 -6.39
CA ARG A 242 -19.68 20.37 -7.46
C ARG A 242 -19.79 21.88 -7.28
N ASP A 243 -19.94 22.36 -6.05
CA ASP A 243 -20.14 23.77 -5.73
C ASP A 243 -18.80 24.48 -5.43
N ALA A 244 -17.67 23.93 -5.92
CA ALA A 244 -16.36 24.53 -5.75
C ALA A 244 -16.31 25.96 -6.29
N VAL A 245 -15.69 26.86 -5.51
CA VAL A 245 -15.59 28.28 -5.86
C VAL A 245 -14.83 28.44 -7.19
N PRO A 246 -15.32 29.25 -8.15
CA PRO A 246 -14.65 29.41 -9.44
C PRO A 246 -13.17 29.82 -9.35
N GLN A 247 -12.82 30.63 -8.34
CA GLN A 247 -11.43 31.00 -8.07
C GLN A 247 -10.54 29.79 -7.76
N LEU A 248 -11.04 28.81 -7.01
CA LEU A 248 -10.31 27.58 -6.69
C LEU A 248 -10.05 26.75 -7.95
N VAL A 249 -11.04 26.69 -8.86
CA VAL A 249 -10.90 26.01 -10.15
C VAL A 249 -9.88 26.72 -11.03
N MET A 250 -9.92 28.05 -11.06
CA MET A 250 -8.99 28.88 -11.81
C MET A 250 -7.55 28.73 -11.28
N ASP A 251 -7.37 28.79 -9.96
CA ASP A 251 -6.06 28.73 -9.32
C ASP A 251 -5.38 27.38 -9.47
N VAL A 252 -6.14 26.27 -9.56
CA VAL A 252 -5.56 24.91 -9.66
C VAL A 252 -5.51 24.40 -11.10
N PHE A 253 -6.57 24.63 -11.88
CA PHE A 253 -6.75 24.02 -13.20
C PHE A 253 -6.64 25.02 -14.36
N ASN A 254 -6.54 26.33 -14.09
CA ASN A 254 -6.59 27.39 -15.11
C ASN A 254 -7.85 27.34 -15.97
N LEU A 255 -8.98 27.04 -15.33
CA LEU A 255 -10.30 26.96 -15.96
C LEU A 255 -11.27 27.94 -15.28
N PRO A 256 -12.19 28.56 -16.04
CA PRO A 256 -13.07 29.59 -15.50
C PRO A 256 -14.17 29.02 -14.59
N ASN A 257 -14.52 27.74 -14.73
CA ASN A 257 -15.55 27.09 -13.91
C ASN A 257 -15.40 25.56 -13.88
N TYR A 258 -16.12 24.94 -12.95
CA TYR A 258 -16.16 23.50 -12.70
C TYR A 258 -16.72 22.68 -13.89
N GLU A 259 -17.62 23.25 -14.69
CA GLU A 259 -18.27 22.55 -15.81
C GLU A 259 -17.26 22.16 -16.90
N LEU A 260 -16.29 23.03 -17.17
CA LEU A 260 -15.24 22.78 -18.15
C LEU A 260 -14.17 21.81 -17.67
N LEU A 261 -14.10 21.53 -16.35
CA LEU A 261 -13.15 20.57 -15.81
C LEU A 261 -13.50 19.16 -16.29
N ARG A 262 -12.50 18.45 -16.80
CA ARG A 262 -12.60 17.04 -17.16
C ARG A 262 -11.96 16.19 -16.07
N GLY A 263 -12.67 15.15 -15.63
CA GLY A 263 -12.12 14.14 -14.74
C GLY A 263 -11.15 13.20 -15.46
N GLY A 264 -10.46 12.36 -14.70
CA GLY A 264 -9.54 11.34 -15.23
C GLY A 264 -8.10 11.57 -14.79
N LYS A 265 -7.14 11.31 -15.68
CA LYS A 265 -5.69 11.47 -15.43
C LYS A 265 -5.15 12.73 -16.12
N PRO A 266 -5.28 13.93 -15.53
CA PRO A 266 -4.67 15.12 -16.12
C PRO A 266 -3.24 15.32 -15.61
N THR A 267 -2.41 15.94 -16.43
CA THR A 267 -1.24 16.69 -15.95
C THR A 267 -1.73 18.01 -15.38
N LEU A 268 -1.48 18.27 -14.10
CA LEU A 268 -1.80 19.56 -13.49
C LEU A 268 -0.94 20.66 -14.12
N PRO A 269 -1.53 21.82 -14.47
CA PRO A 269 -0.77 22.93 -15.01
C PRO A 269 0.13 23.54 -13.94
N VAL A 270 1.33 23.93 -14.34
CA VAL A 270 2.24 24.73 -13.50
C VAL A 270 1.84 26.19 -13.67
N LEU A 271 1.12 26.73 -12.70
CA LEU A 271 0.61 28.10 -12.74
C LEU A 271 1.41 29.01 -11.82
N ASP A 272 1.60 30.26 -12.24
CA ASP A 272 2.26 31.28 -11.44
C ASP A 272 1.30 31.91 -10.44
N ASN A 273 0.78 31.08 -9.53
CA ASN A 273 0.01 31.53 -8.39
C ASN A 273 0.40 30.75 -7.11
N PRO A 274 0.36 31.40 -5.93
CA PRO A 274 0.82 30.76 -4.70
C PRO A 274 0.05 29.49 -4.33
N PHE A 275 -1.24 29.40 -4.68
CA PHE A 275 -2.07 28.25 -4.32
C PHE A 275 -1.73 27.01 -5.15
N SER A 276 -1.59 27.15 -6.48
CA SER A 276 -1.14 26.11 -7.40
C SER A 276 0.24 25.57 -7.03
N GLN A 277 1.19 26.46 -6.72
CA GLN A 277 2.54 26.06 -6.31
C GLN A 277 2.50 25.20 -5.04
N ARG A 278 1.67 25.58 -4.06
CA ARG A 278 1.48 24.82 -2.82
C ARG A 278 0.81 23.46 -3.07
N VAL A 279 -0.23 23.40 -3.90
CA VAL A 279 -0.91 22.14 -4.24
C VAL A 279 0.03 21.19 -4.99
N ASN A 280 0.75 21.69 -6.00
CA ASN A 280 1.75 20.91 -6.73
C ASN A 280 2.87 20.42 -5.80
N ALA A 281 3.35 21.26 -4.87
CA ALA A 281 4.35 20.87 -3.89
C ALA A 281 3.85 19.75 -2.96
N ILE A 282 2.58 19.80 -2.52
CA ILE A 282 1.97 18.74 -1.70
C ILE A 282 1.86 17.43 -2.48
N ILE A 283 1.44 17.48 -3.74
CA ILE A 283 1.34 16.28 -4.59
C ILE A 283 2.72 15.67 -4.83
N GLN A 284 3.71 16.49 -5.20
CA GLN A 284 5.10 16.03 -5.34
C GLN A 284 5.63 15.42 -4.04
N LYS A 285 5.38 16.08 -2.91
CA LYS A 285 5.79 15.55 -1.60
C LYS A 285 5.11 14.22 -1.29
N THR A 286 3.86 14.04 -1.69
CA THR A 286 3.12 12.79 -1.53
C THR A 286 3.77 11.65 -2.33
N HIS A 287 4.25 11.93 -3.55
CA HIS A 287 5.04 10.96 -4.33
C HIS A 287 6.38 10.63 -3.65
N GLU A 288 7.11 11.63 -3.14
CA GLU A 288 8.39 11.44 -2.43
C GLU A 288 8.25 10.64 -1.12
N MET A 289 7.14 10.83 -0.40
CA MET A 289 6.89 10.15 0.87
C MET A 289 6.68 8.65 0.68
N ARG A 290 6.32 8.20 -0.52
CA ARG A 290 6.14 6.80 -0.84
C ARG A 290 7.48 6.17 -1.18
N ARG A 291 7.74 5.02 -0.54
CA ARG A 291 8.91 4.18 -0.81
C ARG A 291 8.49 3.00 -1.67
N GLY A 292 9.41 2.54 -2.51
CA GLY A 292 9.25 1.33 -3.32
C GLY A 292 8.93 1.63 -4.78
N VAL A 293 8.65 0.54 -5.50
CA VAL A 293 8.51 0.54 -6.97
C VAL A 293 7.32 1.36 -7.46
N TYR A 294 6.20 1.34 -6.73
CA TYR A 294 4.92 1.88 -7.19
C TYR A 294 4.95 3.40 -7.35
N TYR A 295 4.47 3.88 -8.49
CA TYR A 295 4.29 5.30 -8.78
C TYR A 295 2.79 5.64 -8.77
N PRO A 296 2.28 6.30 -7.72
CA PRO A 296 0.85 6.59 -7.63
C PRO A 296 0.38 7.47 -8.80
N HIS A 297 -0.75 7.15 -9.41
CA HIS A 297 -1.33 8.04 -10.42
C HIS A 297 -2.17 9.11 -9.76
N LEU A 298 -2.04 10.35 -10.24
CA LEU A 298 -2.98 11.42 -9.93
C LEU A 298 -4.24 11.28 -10.78
N TYR A 299 -5.40 11.27 -10.12
CA TYR A 299 -6.71 11.31 -10.73
C TYR A 299 -7.47 12.54 -10.26
N VAL A 300 -7.99 13.33 -11.18
CA VAL A 300 -8.96 14.38 -10.86
C VAL A 300 -10.34 13.77 -10.88
N VAL A 301 -11.01 13.85 -9.74
CA VAL A 301 -12.34 13.26 -9.53
C VAL A 301 -13.33 14.38 -9.28
N LYS A 302 -14.35 14.42 -10.15
CA LYS A 302 -15.50 15.31 -10.04
C LYS A 302 -16.61 14.61 -9.27
N GLU A 303 -17.30 15.32 -8.37
CA GLU A 303 -18.44 14.80 -7.62
C GLU A 303 -19.61 14.36 -8.52
N ASP A 304 -19.80 15.01 -9.66
CA ASP A 304 -20.77 14.63 -10.71
C ASP A 304 -20.11 13.95 -11.92
N GLY A 305 -18.85 13.52 -11.77
CA GLY A 305 -18.07 12.91 -12.83
C GLY A 305 -18.39 11.44 -13.11
N GLU A 306 -17.51 10.79 -13.87
CA GLU A 306 -17.69 9.39 -14.27
C GLU A 306 -17.84 8.45 -13.04
N PRO A 307 -18.86 7.56 -13.04
CA PRO A 307 -19.14 6.69 -11.90
C PRO A 307 -17.98 5.85 -11.39
N PRO A 308 -17.09 5.24 -12.22
CA PRO A 308 -16.04 4.36 -11.70
C PRO A 308 -15.03 5.08 -10.80
N LEU A 309 -14.57 6.26 -11.22
CA LEU A 309 -13.59 7.06 -10.46
C LEU A 309 -14.25 7.69 -9.24
N ARG A 310 -15.47 8.20 -9.41
CA ARG A 310 -16.25 8.76 -8.31
C ARG A 310 -16.52 7.70 -7.24
N LEU A 311 -17.09 6.55 -7.61
CA LEU A 311 -17.40 5.48 -6.66
C LEU A 311 -16.15 4.97 -5.95
N SER A 312 -15.00 4.96 -6.63
CA SER A 312 -13.73 4.57 -6.00
C SER A 312 -13.35 5.54 -4.87
N ALA A 313 -13.31 6.84 -5.15
CA ALA A 313 -12.96 7.86 -4.15
C ALA A 313 -14.05 8.05 -3.08
N ASP A 314 -15.32 8.04 -3.48
CA ASP A 314 -16.48 8.23 -2.60
C ASP A 314 -16.65 7.03 -1.65
N SER A 315 -16.45 5.81 -2.15
CA SER A 315 -16.47 4.60 -1.30
C SER A 315 -15.41 4.65 -0.20
N ILE A 316 -14.26 5.30 -0.43
CA ILE A 316 -13.21 5.45 0.59
C ILE A 316 -13.71 6.30 1.76
N CYS A 317 -14.39 7.43 1.48
CA CYS A 317 -14.95 8.30 2.51
C CYS A 317 -16.24 7.76 3.15
N HIS A 318 -16.97 6.88 2.46
CA HIS A 318 -18.19 6.23 2.96
C HIS A 318 -17.96 4.85 3.60
N ARG A 319 -16.72 4.32 3.61
CA ARG A 319 -16.36 2.99 4.16
C ARG A 319 -16.70 2.79 5.64
N HIS A 320 -17.01 3.84 6.39
CA HIS A 320 -17.56 3.76 7.75
C HIS A 320 -18.89 2.95 7.84
N LEU A 321 -19.58 2.72 6.72
CA LEU A 321 -20.84 1.98 6.66
C LEU A 321 -20.72 0.48 6.37
N CYS A 322 -19.53 -0.12 6.41
CA CYS A 322 -19.40 -1.58 6.32
C CYS A 322 -19.57 -2.25 7.70
N LYS A 323 -20.83 -2.38 8.13
CA LYS A 323 -21.30 -3.03 9.38
C LYS A 323 -20.99 -4.54 9.54
N SER A 324 -20.05 -5.14 8.79
CA SER A 324 -19.93 -6.61 8.73
C SER A 324 -18.51 -7.20 8.82
N LEU A 325 -17.60 -6.60 9.60
CA LEU A 325 -16.35 -7.26 10.01
C LEU A 325 -16.39 -7.58 11.51
N LYS A 326 -17.08 -8.67 11.86
CA LYS A 326 -16.90 -9.34 13.17
C LYS A 326 -15.53 -10.04 13.16
N VAL A 327 -14.50 -9.37 13.68
CA VAL A 327 -13.16 -9.94 13.85
C VAL A 327 -13.07 -10.65 15.21
N ALA A 328 -12.77 -11.95 15.16
CA ALA A 328 -12.33 -12.73 16.31
C ALA A 328 -10.80 -12.77 16.36
N TYR A 329 -10.24 -12.43 17.52
CA TYR A 329 -8.82 -12.50 17.94
C TYR A 329 -8.23 -13.93 17.76
N PRO A 330 -6.90 -14.13 17.56
CA PRO A 330 -5.83 -13.84 18.54
C PRO A 330 -4.51 -13.26 17.98
N ALA A 331 -3.61 -12.90 18.90
CA ALA A 331 -2.32 -12.20 18.79
C ALA A 331 -1.40 -12.62 17.63
N THR A 332 -0.66 -11.66 17.06
CA THR A 332 0.33 -11.90 15.98
C THR A 332 1.46 -10.87 16.04
N ILE A 333 2.67 -11.35 15.84
CA ILE A 333 3.93 -10.60 15.75
C ILE A 333 4.38 -10.61 14.28
N LEU A 334 4.77 -9.45 13.74
CA LEU A 334 5.37 -9.30 12.41
C LEU A 334 6.86 -8.96 12.57
N MET A 335 7.73 -9.59 11.78
CA MET A 335 9.11 -9.16 11.57
C MET A 335 9.17 -8.41 10.23
N ASP A 336 9.44 -7.11 10.25
CA ASP A 336 9.87 -6.38 9.06
C ASP A 336 11.38 -6.61 8.88
N LEU A 337 11.75 -7.23 7.76
CA LEU A 337 13.15 -7.39 7.34
C LEU A 337 13.59 -6.08 6.67
N TYR A 338 14.30 -5.23 7.40
CA TYR A 338 15.03 -4.08 6.83
C TYR A 338 16.46 -4.45 6.45
#